data_AF-A0A7C3I9J0-F1
#
_entry.id   AF-A0A7C3I9J0-F1
#
_cell.length_a   1.000
_cell.length_b   1.000
_cell.length_c   1.000
_cell.angle_alpha   90.00
_cell.angle_beta   90.00
_cell.angle_gamma   90.00
#
_symmetry.space_group_name_H-M   'P 1'
#
loop_
_entity.id
_entity.type
_entity.pdbx_description
1 polymer ?
#
loop_
_entity_poly.entity_id
_entity_poly.type
_entity_poly.pdbx_seq_one_letter_code
_entity_poly.pdbx_strand_id
1 'polypeptide(L)'
;MNAELLPPGITEAELLSVCVGPDLDSTTALACLKELKEQCLYLHFDGVRYCFKKDPNVTLLIEQEADIVARDDKRVRTRIKEMIEARLAGHRNAIVWPETPADIPDRDPSFLIAYLPLEFAGKPRSQQESVAKDMMEKYGEKPRTYRNGLGLAIPASDQVEILRRAVRYLLAIEGVKSKAKQLNLTDEQKDQLRERQATETAAAESALLKLYTEVWLPRTQEGGIGIETVAAGGRPLQTTLNDKKQAMIHERIVELITQVYRKVFDKTEPGKIVELFKLGEGDPPQMGITVAQVVEGFFSFLGFPRLMTTAAIRKGIAKGVAEGHFGYMTGPKPGLSAAGKFQVAPSKVRFKTPVAEDQIDLESGFLMMPQAIPQAEPVGGIEPPVLVPGTGETLPPAVGMPGGGTTPIGGGQVIPPPAVANKTVDLTFSADRNGLFTAWNAIANLADMAGEVTVSIHAESEKGFDETKLQNGVYEPLREADLIE
;
A
#
# COMPACT_ATOMS: atom_id res chain seq x y z
N MET A 1 -50.70 -23.18 -13.44
CA MET A 1 -49.82 -23.66 -12.36
C MET A 1 -50.00 -25.17 -12.29
N ASN A 2 -49.23 -25.94 -13.07
CA ASN A 2 -49.07 -27.37 -12.81
C ASN A 2 -47.71 -27.50 -12.14
N ALA A 3 -47.71 -27.43 -10.81
CA ALA A 3 -46.62 -28.03 -10.06
C ALA A 3 -46.74 -29.54 -10.33
N GLU A 4 -45.85 -30.09 -11.15
CA GLU A 4 -45.72 -31.54 -11.24
C GLU A 4 -45.49 -32.07 -9.83
N LEU A 5 -46.49 -32.76 -9.29
CA LEU A 5 -46.37 -33.54 -8.06
C LEU A 5 -45.17 -34.45 -8.24
N LEU A 6 -44.13 -34.20 -7.44
CA LEU A 6 -42.91 -34.97 -7.47
C LEU A 6 -43.23 -36.46 -7.26
N PRO A 7 -42.52 -37.38 -7.94
CA PRO A 7 -42.63 -38.81 -7.66
C PRO A 7 -42.37 -39.06 -6.16
N PRO A 8 -42.96 -40.12 -5.57
CA PRO A 8 -42.82 -40.38 -4.14
C PRO A 8 -41.34 -40.44 -3.75
N GLY A 9 -40.90 -39.39 -3.05
CA GLY A 9 -39.58 -39.27 -2.45
C GLY A 9 -39.64 -39.54 -0.95
N ILE A 10 -38.46 -39.55 -0.32
CA ILE A 10 -38.33 -39.75 1.13
C ILE A 10 -38.15 -38.41 1.82
N THR A 11 -38.83 -38.20 2.95
CA THR A 11 -38.63 -36.99 3.77
C THR A 11 -37.32 -37.04 4.54
N GLU A 12 -36.80 -35.89 4.95
CA GLU A 12 -35.61 -35.83 5.81
C GLU A 12 -35.81 -36.64 7.10
N ALA A 13 -36.98 -36.50 7.75
CA ALA A 13 -37.31 -37.22 8.97
C ALA A 13 -37.34 -38.75 8.78
N GLU A 14 -37.94 -39.23 7.68
CA GLU A 14 -37.94 -40.65 7.35
C GLU A 14 -36.52 -41.16 7.08
N LEU A 15 -35.71 -40.40 6.33
CA LEU A 15 -34.34 -40.78 6.01
C LEU A 15 -33.48 -40.86 7.28
N LEU A 16 -33.56 -39.85 8.16
CA LEU A 16 -32.86 -39.86 9.44
C LEU A 16 -33.33 -41.00 10.35
N SER A 17 -34.63 -41.30 10.39
CA SER A 17 -35.16 -42.38 11.24
C SER A 17 -34.62 -43.77 10.88
N VAL A 18 -34.19 -43.94 9.63
CA VAL A 18 -33.63 -45.21 9.12
C VAL A 18 -32.10 -45.21 9.19
N CYS A 19 -31.46 -44.07 8.98
CA CYS A 19 -29.99 -43.98 8.89
C CYS A 19 -29.30 -43.69 10.23
N VAL A 20 -29.98 -43.02 11.17
CA VAL A 20 -29.38 -42.66 12.47
C VAL A 20 -29.39 -43.87 13.41
N GLY A 21 -28.23 -44.18 13.96
CA GLY A 21 -28.04 -45.33 14.84
C GLY A 21 -26.76 -45.20 15.68
N PRO A 22 -26.33 -46.28 16.37
CA PRO A 22 -25.14 -46.27 17.21
C PRO A 22 -23.86 -45.84 16.47
N ASP A 23 -23.80 -46.12 15.17
CA ASP A 23 -22.63 -45.89 14.32
C ASP A 23 -22.70 -44.61 13.47
N LEU A 24 -23.86 -43.95 13.40
CA LEU A 24 -24.08 -42.73 12.62
C LEU A 24 -25.04 -41.79 13.36
N ASP A 25 -24.52 -40.66 13.83
CA ASP A 25 -25.33 -39.67 14.52
C ASP A 25 -26.09 -38.76 13.53
N SER A 26 -27.12 -38.09 14.04
CA SER A 26 -27.99 -37.20 13.24
C SER A 26 -27.24 -36.02 12.63
N THR A 27 -26.20 -35.50 13.28
CA THR A 27 -25.44 -34.33 12.78
C THR A 27 -24.64 -34.73 11.56
N THR A 28 -23.92 -35.86 11.65
CA THR A 28 -23.16 -36.41 10.53
C THR A 28 -24.09 -36.80 9.38
N ALA A 29 -25.23 -37.44 9.66
CA ALA A 29 -26.21 -37.80 8.64
C ALA A 29 -26.75 -36.57 7.88
N LEU A 30 -27.09 -35.49 8.60
CA LEU A 30 -27.54 -34.23 8.00
C LEU A 30 -26.43 -33.56 7.16
N ALA A 31 -25.19 -33.57 7.63
CA ALA A 31 -24.05 -33.06 6.87
C ALA A 31 -23.86 -33.84 5.55
N CYS A 32 -23.88 -35.18 5.61
CA CYS A 32 -23.80 -36.02 4.42
C CYS A 32 -24.98 -35.80 3.47
N LEU A 33 -26.21 -35.66 3.98
CA LEU A 33 -27.38 -35.42 3.14
C LEU A 33 -27.30 -34.06 2.42
N LYS A 34 -26.75 -33.04 3.10
CA LYS A 34 -26.44 -31.75 2.49
C LYS A 34 -25.40 -31.90 1.37
N GLU A 35 -24.30 -32.63 1.61
CA GLU A 35 -23.29 -32.91 0.58
C GLU A 35 -23.88 -33.68 -0.61
N LEU A 36 -24.71 -34.70 -0.37
CA LEU A 36 -25.38 -35.45 -1.43
C LEU A 36 -26.27 -34.54 -2.29
N LYS A 37 -27.02 -33.63 -1.67
CA LYS A 37 -27.83 -32.63 -2.40
C LYS A 37 -26.96 -31.70 -3.25
N GLU A 38 -25.76 -31.36 -2.79
CA GLU A 38 -24.85 -30.47 -3.49
C GLU A 38 -24.06 -31.15 -4.62
N GLN A 39 -23.73 -32.44 -4.47
CA GLN A 39 -22.84 -33.22 -5.34
C GLN A 39 -23.59 -34.13 -6.33
N CYS A 40 -24.74 -34.70 -5.95
CA CYS A 40 -25.48 -35.60 -6.84
C CYS A 40 -26.17 -34.84 -7.96
N LEU A 41 -25.94 -35.27 -9.22
CA LEU A 41 -26.39 -34.59 -10.44
C LEU A 41 -27.89 -34.77 -10.77
N TYR A 42 -28.54 -35.74 -10.13
CA TYR A 42 -29.91 -36.17 -10.41
C TYR A 42 -30.77 -36.23 -9.14
N LEU A 43 -30.23 -35.81 -7.99
CA LEU A 43 -30.98 -35.72 -6.74
C LEU A 43 -31.70 -34.37 -6.68
N HIS A 44 -33.00 -34.41 -6.43
CA HIS A 44 -33.88 -33.26 -6.30
C HIS A 44 -34.45 -33.19 -4.89
N PHE A 45 -34.63 -31.97 -4.38
CA PHE A 45 -35.27 -31.69 -3.09
C PHE A 45 -36.22 -30.51 -3.25
N ASP A 46 -37.47 -30.69 -2.86
CA ASP A 46 -38.57 -29.73 -3.06
C ASP A 46 -38.94 -28.95 -1.79
N GLY A 47 -38.11 -29.05 -0.75
CA GLY A 47 -38.41 -28.52 0.58
C GLY A 47 -38.96 -29.56 1.55
N VAL A 48 -39.41 -30.72 1.07
CA VAL A 48 -40.04 -31.76 1.89
C VAL A 48 -39.45 -33.14 1.65
N ARG A 49 -39.22 -33.51 0.38
CA ARG A 49 -38.81 -34.86 -0.05
C ARG A 49 -37.58 -34.82 -0.96
N TYR A 50 -36.73 -35.82 -0.78
CA TYR A 50 -35.64 -36.16 -1.67
C TYR A 50 -36.12 -37.18 -2.70
N CYS A 51 -35.85 -36.94 -3.99
CA CYS A 51 -36.11 -37.90 -5.05
C CYS A 51 -35.04 -37.85 -6.15
N PHE A 52 -34.72 -39.00 -6.73
CA PHE A 52 -33.90 -39.05 -7.93
C PHE A 52 -34.80 -38.92 -9.16
N LYS A 53 -34.46 -38.02 -10.09
CA LYS A 53 -35.13 -37.88 -11.39
C LYS A 53 -34.14 -38.05 -12.53
N LYS A 54 -34.66 -38.34 -13.72
CA LYS A 54 -33.86 -38.33 -14.95
C LYS A 54 -33.55 -36.90 -15.42
N ASP A 55 -34.34 -35.92 -14.97
CA ASP A 55 -34.13 -34.52 -15.32
C ASP A 55 -32.88 -33.97 -14.61
N PRO A 56 -32.05 -33.18 -15.32
CA PRO A 56 -30.87 -32.58 -14.74
C PRO A 56 -31.26 -31.59 -13.64
N ASN A 57 -30.60 -31.69 -12.48
CA ASN A 57 -30.75 -30.67 -11.44
C ASN A 57 -29.90 -29.43 -11.73
N VAL A 58 -30.05 -28.39 -10.91
CA VAL A 58 -29.31 -27.12 -11.06
C VAL A 58 -27.79 -27.34 -11.09
N THR A 59 -27.28 -28.26 -10.27
CA THR A 59 -25.85 -28.61 -10.25
C THR A 59 -25.40 -29.12 -11.61
N LEU A 60 -26.11 -30.12 -12.17
CA LEU A 60 -25.78 -30.67 -13.48
C LEU A 60 -25.88 -29.63 -14.61
N LEU A 61 -26.90 -28.76 -14.57
CA LEU A 61 -27.06 -27.68 -15.55
C LEU A 61 -25.87 -26.70 -15.51
N ILE A 62 -25.39 -26.35 -14.32
CA ILE A 62 -24.22 -25.48 -14.16
C ILE A 62 -22.96 -26.17 -14.64
N GLU A 63 -22.73 -27.44 -14.28
CA GLU A 63 -21.54 -28.18 -14.73
C GLU A 63 -21.48 -28.30 -16.26
N GLN A 64 -22.60 -28.63 -16.90
CA GLN A 64 -22.68 -28.71 -18.37
C GLN A 64 -22.41 -27.36 -19.03
N GLU A 65 -22.96 -26.26 -18.49
CA GLU A 65 -22.68 -24.93 -19.03
C GLU A 65 -21.24 -24.50 -18.73
N ALA A 66 -20.67 -24.87 -17.58
CA ALA A 66 -19.29 -24.60 -17.21
C ALA A 66 -18.31 -25.32 -18.14
N ASP A 67 -18.61 -26.55 -18.57
CA ASP A 67 -17.83 -27.27 -19.59
C ASP A 67 -17.89 -26.57 -20.96
N ILE A 68 -19.04 -25.99 -21.32
CA ILE A 68 -19.16 -25.19 -22.55
C ILE A 68 -18.31 -23.91 -22.43
N VAL A 69 -18.39 -23.21 -21.31
CA VAL A 69 -17.58 -22.00 -21.05
C VAL A 69 -16.09 -22.34 -20.97
N ALA A 70 -15.70 -23.50 -20.43
CA ALA A 70 -14.31 -23.94 -20.35
C ALA A 70 -13.64 -24.07 -21.74
N ARG A 71 -14.43 -24.36 -22.78
CA ARG A 71 -13.94 -24.43 -24.16
C ARG A 71 -13.67 -23.05 -24.77
N ASP A 72 -14.14 -21.98 -24.15
CA ASP A 72 -13.93 -20.59 -24.54
C ASP A 72 -13.20 -19.81 -23.43
N ASP A 73 -11.91 -20.12 -23.26
CA ASP A 73 -11.05 -19.44 -22.28
C ASP A 73 -10.98 -17.92 -22.52
N LYS A 74 -11.14 -17.47 -23.78
CA LYS A 74 -11.16 -16.04 -24.13
C LYS A 74 -12.34 -15.33 -23.46
N ARG A 75 -13.51 -15.96 -23.38
CA ARG A 75 -14.68 -15.40 -22.68
C ARG A 75 -14.41 -15.25 -21.17
N VAL A 76 -13.81 -16.25 -20.54
CA VAL A 76 -13.43 -16.18 -19.11
C VAL A 76 -12.41 -15.07 -18.89
N ARG A 77 -11.36 -15.02 -19.72
CA ARG A 77 -10.33 -13.97 -19.69
C ARG A 77 -10.94 -12.57 -19.83
N THR A 78 -11.84 -12.38 -20.79
CA THR A 78 -12.51 -11.08 -21.03
C THR A 78 -13.31 -10.66 -19.81
N ARG A 79 -14.10 -11.57 -19.22
CA ARG A 79 -14.89 -11.28 -18.03
C ARG A 79 -14.02 -10.91 -16.82
N ILE A 80 -12.87 -11.58 -16.63
CA ILE A 80 -11.92 -11.21 -15.56
C ILE A 80 -11.35 -9.81 -15.82
N LYS A 81 -10.98 -9.50 -17.07
CA LYS A 81 -10.49 -8.16 -17.43
C LYS A 81 -11.51 -7.09 -17.07
N GLU A 82 -12.77 -7.27 -17.46
CA GLU A 82 -13.87 -6.35 -17.15
C GLU A 82 -14.05 -6.14 -15.64
N MET A 83 -13.92 -7.22 -14.84
CA MET A 83 -13.98 -7.11 -13.37
C MET A 83 -12.84 -6.27 -12.82
N ILE A 84 -11.61 -6.48 -13.31
CA ILE A 84 -10.43 -5.69 -12.91
C ILE A 84 -10.59 -4.23 -13.35
N GLU A 85 -10.97 -3.97 -14.59
CA GLU A 85 -11.24 -2.62 -15.11
C GLU A 85 -12.30 -1.91 -14.26
N ALA A 86 -13.37 -2.60 -13.86
CA ALA A 86 -14.37 -2.04 -12.96
C ALA A 86 -13.83 -1.74 -11.54
N ARG A 87 -12.77 -2.42 -11.08
CA ARG A 87 -12.12 -2.16 -9.78
C ARG A 87 -11.12 -1.02 -9.84
N LEU A 88 -10.58 -0.77 -11.03
CA LEU A 88 -9.59 0.27 -11.29
C LEU A 88 -10.22 1.53 -11.90
N ALA A 89 -11.53 1.51 -12.18
CA ALA A 89 -12.27 2.61 -12.75
C ALA A 89 -12.16 3.87 -11.86
N GLY A 90 -11.81 5.01 -12.48
CA GLY A 90 -11.58 6.28 -11.79
C GLY A 90 -10.12 6.52 -11.41
N HIS A 91 -9.26 5.51 -11.45
CA HIS A 91 -7.81 5.65 -11.20
C HIS A 91 -7.05 5.82 -12.52
N ARG A 92 -6.81 7.07 -12.92
CA ARG A 92 -6.08 7.40 -14.17
C ARG A 92 -4.67 6.78 -14.23
N ASN A 93 -4.05 6.56 -13.08
CA ASN A 93 -2.71 6.00 -12.98
C ASN A 93 -2.67 4.46 -13.02
N ALA A 94 -3.81 3.78 -13.12
CA ALA A 94 -3.89 2.33 -13.23
C ALA A 94 -3.95 1.90 -14.71
N ILE A 95 -2.95 1.14 -15.18
CA ILE A 95 -2.91 0.61 -16.54
C ILE A 95 -3.25 -0.88 -16.50
N VAL A 96 -4.35 -1.27 -17.15
CA VAL A 96 -4.87 -2.64 -17.08
C VAL A 96 -4.32 -3.48 -18.22
N TRP A 97 -3.62 -4.56 -17.85
CA TRP A 97 -3.17 -5.61 -18.77
C TRP A 97 -2.45 -5.07 -20.01
N PRO A 98 -1.36 -4.27 -19.84
CA PRO A 98 -0.52 -3.91 -20.96
C PRO A 98 0.10 -5.18 -21.55
N GLU A 99 0.07 -5.31 -22.88
CA GLU A 99 0.67 -6.44 -23.59
C GLU A 99 2.10 -6.10 -24.03
N THR A 100 2.35 -4.82 -24.29
CA THR A 100 3.64 -4.30 -24.77
C THR A 100 4.07 -3.07 -23.96
N PRO A 101 5.38 -2.72 -23.97
CA PRO A 101 5.86 -1.50 -23.33
C PRO A 101 5.23 -0.21 -23.86
N ALA A 102 4.67 -0.22 -25.09
CA ALA A 102 3.99 0.91 -25.70
C ALA A 102 2.60 1.18 -25.08
N ASP A 103 1.98 0.18 -24.46
CA ASP A 103 0.65 0.30 -23.84
C ASP A 103 0.69 1.06 -22.51
N ILE A 104 1.89 1.21 -21.92
CA ILE A 104 2.11 1.97 -20.70
C ILE A 104 2.58 3.38 -21.09
N PRO A 105 1.80 4.44 -20.81
CA PRO A 105 2.18 5.81 -21.13
C PRO A 105 3.58 6.17 -20.63
N ASP A 106 4.33 6.92 -21.44
CA ASP A 106 5.58 7.57 -21.02
C ASP A 106 5.33 9.07 -20.82
N ARG A 107 6.17 9.71 -20.00
CA ARG A 107 6.08 11.14 -19.67
C ARG A 107 4.77 11.59 -19.00
N ASP A 108 4.00 10.68 -18.41
CA ASP A 108 2.90 11.05 -17.51
C ASP A 108 3.49 11.39 -16.13
N PRO A 109 3.36 12.64 -15.63
CA PRO A 109 3.99 13.07 -14.39
C PRO A 109 3.18 12.61 -13.14
N SER A 110 2.87 11.32 -13.11
CA SER A 110 2.26 10.60 -12.00
C SER A 110 2.87 9.21 -11.89
N PHE A 111 2.71 8.58 -10.73
CA PHE A 111 3.17 7.22 -10.52
C PHE A 111 2.15 6.23 -11.11
N LEU A 112 2.48 5.68 -12.28
CA LEU A 112 1.69 4.68 -12.98
C LEU A 112 1.89 3.30 -12.38
N ILE A 113 0.79 2.55 -12.23
CA ILE A 113 0.80 1.16 -11.81
C ILE A 113 0.23 0.32 -12.95
N ALA A 114 1.08 -0.48 -13.57
CA ALA A 114 0.68 -1.43 -14.61
C ALA A 114 0.32 -2.79 -14.00
N TYR A 115 -0.96 -3.16 -14.07
CA TYR A 115 -1.48 -4.44 -13.60
C TYR A 115 -1.25 -5.49 -14.69
N LEU A 116 -0.28 -6.38 -14.49
CA LEU A 116 0.12 -7.31 -15.53
C LEU A 116 -0.95 -8.39 -15.79
N PRO A 117 -1.10 -8.88 -17.04
CA PRO A 117 -2.05 -9.95 -17.37
C PRO A 117 -1.79 -11.23 -16.58
N LEU A 118 -2.83 -12.04 -16.34
CA LEU A 118 -2.73 -13.29 -15.57
C LEU A 118 -1.68 -14.27 -16.12
N GLU A 119 -1.49 -14.27 -17.44
CA GLU A 119 -0.54 -15.11 -18.15
C GLU A 119 0.91 -14.80 -17.75
N PHE A 120 1.18 -13.61 -17.20
CA PHE A 120 2.48 -13.27 -16.64
C PHE A 120 2.85 -14.19 -15.47
N ALA A 121 1.89 -14.55 -14.61
CA ALA A 121 2.12 -15.40 -13.45
C ALA A 121 2.56 -16.83 -13.83
N GLY A 122 2.14 -17.32 -15.00
CA GLY A 122 2.49 -18.65 -15.51
C GLY A 122 3.87 -18.74 -16.18
N LYS A 123 4.55 -17.61 -16.39
CA LYS A 123 5.89 -17.59 -16.98
C LYS A 123 6.96 -17.96 -15.95
N PRO A 124 8.09 -18.57 -16.37
CA PRO A 124 9.24 -18.76 -15.49
C PRO A 124 9.74 -17.42 -14.93
N ARG A 125 10.25 -17.41 -13.69
CA ARG A 125 10.75 -16.19 -12.99
C ARG A 125 11.73 -15.38 -13.84
N SER A 126 12.66 -16.04 -14.54
CA SER A 126 13.63 -15.37 -15.43
C SER A 126 12.96 -14.66 -16.61
N GLN A 127 11.90 -15.24 -17.18
CA GLN A 127 11.13 -14.61 -18.25
C GLN A 127 10.27 -13.46 -17.71
N GLN A 128 9.68 -13.61 -16.52
CA GLN A 128 8.95 -12.53 -15.85
C GLN A 128 9.87 -11.33 -15.63
N GLU A 129 11.05 -11.53 -15.07
CA GLU A 129 12.03 -10.47 -14.83
C GLU A 129 12.49 -9.82 -16.14
N SER A 130 12.75 -10.61 -17.18
CA SER A 130 13.12 -10.08 -18.50
C SER A 130 12.02 -9.18 -19.09
N VAL A 131 10.77 -9.63 -19.10
CA VAL A 131 9.63 -8.86 -19.59
C VAL A 131 9.38 -7.60 -18.73
N ALA A 132 9.50 -7.72 -17.41
CA ALA A 132 9.34 -6.59 -16.50
C ALA A 132 10.41 -5.52 -16.72
N LYS A 133 11.67 -5.92 -16.88
CA LYS A 133 12.77 -4.99 -17.20
C LYS A 133 12.51 -4.29 -18.54
N ASP A 134 12.07 -5.02 -19.55
CA ASP A 134 11.74 -4.46 -20.86
C ASP A 134 10.61 -3.40 -20.76
N MET A 135 9.54 -3.69 -20.01
CA MET A 135 8.45 -2.73 -19.74
C MET A 135 8.91 -1.48 -18.98
N MET A 136 9.85 -1.63 -18.04
CA MET A 136 10.38 -0.52 -17.25
C MET A 136 11.45 0.30 -18.01
N GLU A 137 12.19 -0.30 -18.93
CA GLU A 137 13.24 0.37 -19.70
C GLU A 137 12.73 1.01 -20.99
N LYS A 138 11.64 0.50 -21.58
CA LYS A 138 11.17 0.92 -22.90
C LYS A 138 9.76 1.49 -22.94
N TYR A 139 9.51 2.27 -23.97
CA TYR A 139 8.22 2.72 -24.46
C TYR A 139 8.17 2.48 -25.97
N GLY A 140 7.55 1.36 -26.35
CA GLY A 140 7.73 0.77 -27.68
C GLY A 140 9.21 0.43 -27.91
N GLU A 141 9.79 0.95 -29.00
CA GLU A 141 11.20 0.76 -29.34
C GLU A 141 12.14 1.78 -28.68
N LYS A 142 11.61 2.83 -28.05
CA LYS A 142 12.41 3.92 -27.47
C LYS A 142 12.68 3.65 -25.99
N PRO A 143 13.82 4.12 -25.44
CA PRO A 143 14.01 4.15 -24.00
C PRO A 143 12.91 4.98 -23.32
N ARG A 144 12.34 4.45 -22.24
CA ARG A 144 11.36 5.13 -21.39
C ARG A 144 12.03 6.31 -20.67
N THR A 145 11.38 7.47 -20.69
CA THR A 145 11.86 8.67 -20.00
C THR A 145 11.53 8.56 -18.51
N TYR A 146 10.25 8.40 -18.17
CA TYR A 146 9.75 8.46 -16.79
C TYR A 146 9.82 7.09 -16.10
N ARG A 147 11.03 6.53 -16.01
CA ARG A 147 11.27 5.21 -15.42
C ARG A 147 10.99 5.17 -13.93
N ASN A 148 11.20 6.27 -13.21
CA ASN A 148 10.93 6.37 -11.77
C ASN A 148 9.44 6.58 -11.45
N GLY A 149 8.61 6.83 -12.47
CA GLY A 149 7.16 6.97 -12.38
C GLY A 149 6.37 5.70 -12.66
N LEU A 150 6.98 4.51 -12.63
CA LEU A 150 6.32 3.25 -12.99
C LEU A 150 6.52 2.17 -11.93
N GLY A 151 5.44 1.46 -11.61
CA GLY A 151 5.47 0.18 -10.90
C GLY A 151 4.65 -0.87 -11.64
N LEU A 152 5.05 -2.15 -11.55
CA LEU A 152 4.32 -3.27 -12.14
C LEU A 152 3.66 -4.09 -11.04
N ALA A 153 2.33 -4.16 -11.02
CA ALA A 153 1.58 -5.03 -10.11
C ALA A 153 1.54 -6.45 -10.70
N ILE A 154 2.08 -7.40 -9.94
CA ILE A 154 2.31 -8.77 -10.39
C ILE A 154 1.16 -9.67 -9.92
N PRO A 155 0.52 -10.44 -10.83
CA PRO A 155 -0.53 -11.37 -10.44
C PRO A 155 0.05 -12.58 -9.68
N ALA A 156 -0.59 -12.94 -8.57
CA ALA A 156 -0.25 -14.09 -7.75
C ALA A 156 -0.70 -15.40 -8.44
N SER A 157 0.25 -16.30 -8.70
CA SER A 157 0.01 -17.53 -9.49
C SER A 157 -0.98 -18.49 -8.83
N ASP A 158 -0.99 -18.55 -7.51
CA ASP A 158 -1.91 -19.37 -6.71
C ASP A 158 -3.36 -18.86 -6.77
N GLN A 159 -3.59 -17.58 -7.08
CA GLN A 159 -4.92 -16.99 -7.19
C GLN A 159 -5.48 -17.03 -8.62
N VAL A 160 -4.64 -17.19 -9.65
CA VAL A 160 -5.08 -17.16 -11.06
C VAL A 160 -6.11 -18.25 -11.36
N GLU A 161 -5.83 -19.51 -11.00
CA GLU A 161 -6.75 -20.62 -11.29
C GLU A 161 -8.01 -20.60 -10.42
N ILE A 162 -7.90 -20.09 -9.19
CA ILE A 162 -9.05 -19.88 -8.30
C ILE A 162 -10.00 -18.86 -8.94
N LEU A 163 -9.46 -17.74 -9.43
CA LEU A 163 -10.25 -16.69 -10.10
C LEU A 163 -10.85 -17.19 -11.42
N ARG A 164 -10.08 -17.89 -12.26
CA ARG A 164 -10.57 -18.49 -13.51
C ARG A 164 -11.71 -19.45 -13.27
N ARG A 165 -11.59 -20.33 -12.26
CA ARG A 165 -12.67 -21.23 -11.86
C ARG A 165 -13.91 -20.44 -11.46
N ALA A 166 -13.79 -19.52 -10.50
CA ALA A 166 -14.93 -18.78 -9.98
C ALA A 166 -15.67 -18.02 -11.09
N VAL A 167 -14.94 -17.33 -11.99
CA VAL A 167 -15.53 -16.61 -13.12
C VAL A 167 -16.16 -17.55 -14.16
N ARG A 168 -15.55 -18.72 -14.42
CA ARG A 168 -16.16 -19.74 -15.27
C ARG A 168 -17.52 -20.19 -14.73
N TYR A 169 -17.60 -20.47 -13.43
CA TYR A 169 -18.87 -20.84 -12.79
C TYR A 169 -19.88 -19.69 -12.77
N LEU A 170 -19.44 -18.45 -12.58
CA LEU A 170 -20.32 -17.27 -12.72
C LEU A 170 -20.94 -17.18 -14.12
N LEU A 171 -20.12 -17.29 -15.17
CA LEU A 171 -20.58 -17.28 -16.56
C LEU A 171 -21.53 -18.44 -16.86
N ALA A 172 -21.26 -19.63 -16.29
CA ALA A 172 -22.13 -20.79 -16.41
C ALA A 172 -23.49 -20.54 -15.75
N ILE A 173 -23.51 -20.01 -14.52
CA ILE A 173 -24.73 -19.66 -13.80
C ILE A 173 -25.53 -18.58 -14.55
N GLU A 174 -24.87 -17.55 -15.08
CA GLU A 174 -25.48 -16.53 -15.95
C GLU A 174 -26.09 -17.17 -17.21
N GLY A 175 -25.39 -18.11 -17.84
CA GLY A 175 -25.87 -18.89 -18.98
C GLY A 175 -27.13 -19.69 -18.66
N VAL A 176 -27.14 -20.46 -17.58
CA VAL A 176 -28.32 -21.21 -17.11
C VAL A 176 -29.49 -20.27 -16.80
N LYS A 177 -29.23 -19.14 -16.12
CA LYS A 177 -30.26 -18.12 -15.83
C LYS A 177 -30.86 -17.53 -17.10
N SER A 178 -30.05 -17.27 -18.13
CA SER A 178 -30.56 -16.76 -19.41
C SER A 178 -31.51 -17.74 -20.12
N LYS A 179 -31.30 -19.05 -19.89
CA LYS A 179 -32.13 -20.15 -20.42
C LYS A 179 -33.26 -20.58 -19.47
N ALA A 180 -33.51 -19.87 -18.37
CA ALA A 180 -34.43 -20.29 -17.31
C ALA A 180 -35.85 -20.63 -17.80
N LYS A 181 -36.37 -19.88 -18.79
CA LYS A 181 -37.68 -20.16 -19.40
C LYS A 181 -37.68 -21.42 -20.27
N GLN A 182 -36.59 -21.68 -21.01
CA GLN A 182 -36.47 -22.85 -21.88
C GLN A 182 -36.31 -24.13 -21.06
N LEU A 183 -35.61 -24.02 -19.93
CA LEU A 183 -35.37 -25.11 -18.99
C LEU A 183 -36.53 -25.31 -18.00
N ASN A 184 -37.60 -24.50 -18.08
CA ASN A 184 -38.74 -24.50 -17.15
C ASN A 184 -38.32 -24.50 -15.67
N LEU A 185 -37.32 -23.68 -15.30
CA LEU A 185 -36.78 -23.69 -13.95
C LEU A 185 -37.85 -23.28 -12.92
N THR A 186 -37.95 -24.05 -11.83
CA THR A 186 -38.83 -23.73 -10.70
C THR A 186 -38.29 -22.54 -9.91
N ASP A 187 -39.09 -21.98 -9.01
CA ASP A 187 -38.65 -20.84 -8.20
C ASP A 187 -37.57 -21.26 -7.19
N GLU A 188 -37.66 -22.48 -6.63
CA GLU A 188 -36.62 -23.05 -5.78
C GLU A 188 -35.29 -23.22 -6.53
N GLN A 189 -35.33 -23.67 -7.79
CA GLN A 189 -34.14 -23.79 -8.63
C GLN A 189 -33.53 -22.43 -8.96
N LYS A 190 -34.35 -21.39 -9.16
CA LYS A 190 -33.87 -20.02 -9.35
C LYS A 190 -33.23 -19.47 -8.08
N ASP A 191 -33.77 -19.78 -6.91
CA ASP A 191 -33.19 -19.40 -5.63
C ASP A 191 -31.86 -20.11 -5.39
N GLN A 192 -31.77 -21.40 -5.68
CA GLN A 192 -30.51 -22.14 -5.64
C GLN A 192 -29.45 -21.53 -6.59
N LEU A 193 -29.85 -21.10 -7.80
CA LEU A 193 -28.97 -20.38 -8.73
C LEU A 193 -28.55 -19.00 -8.22
N ARG A 194 -29.39 -18.30 -7.42
CA ARG A 194 -29.01 -17.03 -6.77
C ARG A 194 -27.99 -17.26 -5.67
N GLU A 195 -28.21 -18.26 -4.83
CA GLU A 195 -27.27 -18.64 -3.76
C GLU A 195 -25.91 -19.05 -4.34
N ARG A 196 -25.88 -19.95 -5.33
CA ARG A 196 -24.62 -20.32 -6.00
C ARG A 196 -23.93 -19.13 -6.66
N GLN A 197 -24.69 -18.21 -7.29
CA GLN A 197 -24.10 -17.00 -7.85
C GLN A 197 -23.43 -16.15 -6.76
N ALA A 198 -24.07 -16.00 -5.59
CA ALA A 198 -23.51 -15.23 -4.48
C ALA A 198 -22.21 -15.87 -3.96
N THR A 199 -22.18 -17.19 -3.81
CA THR A 199 -20.98 -17.95 -3.40
C THR A 199 -19.84 -17.76 -4.39
N GLU A 200 -20.08 -17.97 -5.69
CA GLU A 200 -19.03 -17.81 -6.72
C GLU A 200 -18.59 -16.35 -6.89
N THR A 201 -19.50 -15.39 -6.65
CA THR A 201 -19.15 -13.95 -6.62
C THR A 201 -18.21 -13.67 -5.45
N ALA A 202 -18.52 -14.17 -4.25
CA ALA A 202 -17.65 -14.01 -3.08
C ALA A 202 -16.28 -14.68 -3.29
N ALA A 203 -16.23 -15.85 -3.92
CA ALA A 203 -15.00 -16.52 -4.27
C ALA A 203 -14.16 -15.70 -5.26
N ALA A 204 -14.78 -15.15 -6.31
CA ALA A 204 -14.12 -14.29 -7.29
C ALA A 204 -13.60 -12.99 -6.65
N GLU A 205 -14.38 -12.32 -5.81
CA GLU A 205 -13.94 -11.12 -5.10
C GLU A 205 -12.79 -11.41 -4.13
N SER A 206 -12.83 -12.54 -3.41
CA SER A 206 -11.73 -12.98 -2.54
C SER A 206 -10.45 -13.24 -3.35
N ALA A 207 -10.56 -13.86 -4.52
CA ALA A 207 -9.41 -14.11 -5.39
C ALA A 207 -8.86 -12.79 -5.98
N LEU A 208 -9.73 -11.87 -6.43
CA LEU A 208 -9.34 -10.54 -6.90
C LEU A 208 -8.59 -9.73 -5.84
N LEU A 209 -9.07 -9.79 -4.58
CA LEU A 209 -8.44 -9.10 -3.45
C LEU A 209 -7.00 -9.54 -3.20
N LYS A 210 -6.70 -10.81 -3.50
CA LYS A 210 -5.39 -11.47 -3.33
C LYS A 210 -4.60 -11.54 -4.63
N LEU A 211 -5.18 -11.16 -5.76
CA LEU A 211 -4.56 -11.33 -7.07
C LEU A 211 -3.32 -10.46 -7.23
N TYR A 212 -3.38 -9.19 -6.82
CA TYR A 212 -2.25 -8.27 -6.91
C TYR A 212 -1.79 -7.87 -5.49
N THR A 213 -0.79 -8.56 -4.98
CA THR A 213 -0.20 -8.32 -3.64
C THR A 213 1.29 -8.02 -3.68
N GLU A 214 1.85 -7.93 -4.89
CA GLU A 214 3.26 -7.70 -5.16
C GLU A 214 3.40 -6.62 -6.23
N VAL A 215 4.26 -5.63 -5.98
CA VAL A 215 4.62 -4.57 -6.92
C VAL A 215 6.12 -4.63 -7.17
N TRP A 216 6.50 -4.65 -8.44
CA TRP A 216 7.89 -4.53 -8.86
C TRP A 216 8.18 -3.08 -9.22
N LEU A 217 9.22 -2.54 -8.60
CA LEU A 217 9.68 -1.17 -8.80
C LEU A 217 11.05 -1.19 -9.48
N PRO A 218 11.30 -0.26 -10.42
CA PRO A 218 12.61 -0.15 -11.04
C PRO A 218 13.61 0.43 -10.05
N ARG A 219 14.80 -0.17 -9.97
CA ARG A 219 15.93 0.35 -9.19
C ARG A 219 17.19 0.40 -10.05
N THR A 220 18.17 1.20 -9.64
CA THR A 220 19.50 1.15 -10.24
C THR A 220 20.20 -0.15 -9.84
N GLN A 221 20.80 -0.84 -10.81
CA GLN A 221 21.67 -2.00 -10.60
C GLN A 221 22.89 -1.86 -11.52
N GLU A 222 24.02 -2.46 -11.15
CA GLU A 222 25.19 -2.50 -12.05
C GLU A 222 24.82 -3.11 -13.40
N GLY A 223 25.06 -2.36 -14.48
CA GLY A 223 24.79 -2.80 -15.85
C GLY A 223 23.36 -2.58 -16.36
N GLY A 224 22.44 -1.96 -15.61
CA GLY A 224 21.11 -1.61 -16.13
C GLY A 224 20.03 -1.40 -15.07
N ILE A 225 18.78 -1.70 -15.42
CA ILE A 225 17.67 -1.67 -14.48
C ILE A 225 17.62 -2.97 -13.64
N GLY A 226 17.54 -2.78 -12.32
CA GLY A 226 17.19 -3.84 -11.38
C GLY A 226 15.71 -3.80 -11.03
N ILE A 227 15.22 -4.90 -10.47
CA ILE A 227 13.87 -4.99 -9.92
C ILE A 227 13.96 -4.96 -8.39
N GLU A 228 13.19 -4.08 -7.78
CA GLU A 228 12.89 -4.04 -6.35
C GLU A 228 11.49 -4.62 -6.12
N THR A 229 11.38 -5.71 -5.36
CA THR A 229 10.11 -6.34 -5.04
C THR A 229 9.52 -5.77 -3.76
N VAL A 230 8.27 -5.30 -3.83
CA VAL A 230 7.46 -4.88 -2.68
C VAL A 230 6.25 -5.81 -2.59
N ALA A 231 6.24 -6.71 -1.62
CA ALA A 231 5.15 -7.66 -1.40
C ALA A 231 4.50 -7.46 -0.04
N ALA A 232 3.21 -7.72 0.10
CA ALA A 232 2.51 -7.61 1.38
C ALA A 232 3.12 -8.52 2.47
N GLY A 233 3.63 -9.69 2.10
CA GLY A 233 4.45 -10.54 2.98
C GLY A 233 3.81 -10.90 4.33
N GLY A 234 2.49 -11.09 4.36
CA GLY A 234 1.73 -11.38 5.58
C GLY A 234 1.40 -10.17 6.45
N ARG A 235 1.84 -8.95 6.09
CA ARG A 235 1.43 -7.71 6.76
C ARG A 235 -0.05 -7.45 6.47
N PRO A 236 -0.87 -7.17 7.50
CA PRO A 236 -2.27 -6.85 7.29
C PRO A 236 -2.39 -5.51 6.56
N LEU A 237 -3.09 -5.51 5.43
CA LEU A 237 -3.53 -4.30 4.75
C LEU A 237 -4.94 -3.97 5.21
N GLN A 238 -5.18 -2.73 5.61
CA GLN A 238 -6.46 -2.26 6.16
C GLN A 238 -7.51 -2.16 5.06
N THR A 239 -7.11 -1.71 3.88
CA THR A 239 -7.99 -1.59 2.73
C THR A 239 -8.40 -2.98 2.27
N THR A 240 -9.69 -3.29 2.20
CA THR A 240 -10.16 -4.62 1.78
C THR A 240 -11.24 -4.52 0.72
N LEU A 241 -12.44 -4.14 1.12
CA LEU A 241 -13.62 -4.06 0.25
C LEU A 241 -14.22 -2.65 0.28
N ASN A 242 -14.85 -2.25 -0.82
CA ASN A 242 -15.63 -1.01 -0.89
C ASN A 242 -17.05 -1.22 -0.33
N ASP A 243 -17.87 -0.15 -0.34
CA ASP A 243 -19.26 -0.17 0.13
C ASP A 243 -20.15 -1.19 -0.58
N LYS A 244 -19.77 -1.59 -1.80
CA LYS A 244 -20.47 -2.61 -2.61
C LYS A 244 -19.96 -4.04 -2.33
N LYS A 245 -19.11 -4.23 -1.32
CA LYS A 245 -18.41 -5.50 -0.98
C LYS A 245 -17.49 -6.00 -2.10
N GLN A 246 -16.86 -5.08 -2.81
CA GLN A 246 -16.01 -5.40 -3.96
C GLN A 246 -14.54 -5.13 -3.63
N ALA A 247 -13.63 -5.94 -4.18
CA ALA A 247 -12.20 -5.82 -3.90
C ALA A 247 -11.64 -4.44 -4.30
N MET A 248 -11.02 -3.75 -3.34
CA MET A 248 -10.33 -2.47 -3.54
C MET A 248 -8.88 -2.71 -3.96
N ILE A 249 -8.70 -3.20 -5.20
CA ILE A 249 -7.40 -3.64 -5.71
C ILE A 249 -6.39 -2.49 -5.76
N HIS A 250 -6.82 -1.31 -6.25
CA HIS A 250 -5.91 -0.18 -6.43
C HIS A 250 -5.46 0.41 -5.10
N GLU A 251 -6.41 0.68 -4.23
CA GLU A 251 -6.17 1.32 -2.94
C GLU A 251 -5.29 0.44 -2.05
N ARG A 252 -5.42 -0.89 -2.13
CA ARG A 252 -4.52 -1.83 -1.45
C ARG A 252 -3.09 -1.74 -1.93
N ILE A 253 -2.88 -1.65 -3.24
CA ILE A 253 -1.55 -1.46 -3.81
C ILE A 253 -0.97 -0.10 -3.41
N VAL A 254 -1.79 0.95 -3.44
CA VAL A 254 -1.37 2.29 -3.01
C VAL A 254 -1.02 2.30 -1.52
N GLU A 255 -1.81 1.69 -0.64
CA GLU A 255 -1.51 1.52 0.78
C GLU A 255 -0.17 0.79 0.97
N LEU A 256 0.05 -0.30 0.23
CA LEU A 256 1.27 -1.10 0.30
C LEU A 256 2.52 -0.25 -0.01
N ILE A 257 2.49 0.51 -1.12
CA ILE A 257 3.66 1.26 -1.58
C ILE A 257 3.84 2.61 -0.88
N THR A 258 2.79 3.22 -0.32
CA THR A 258 2.85 4.55 0.31
C THR A 258 2.89 4.51 1.83
N GLN A 259 2.14 3.61 2.48
CA GLN A 259 2.01 3.57 3.94
C GLN A 259 2.86 2.47 4.57
N VAL A 260 2.80 1.25 4.01
CA VAL A 260 3.48 0.07 4.58
C VAL A 260 4.98 0.10 4.30
N TYR A 261 5.37 0.31 3.04
CA TYR A 261 6.78 0.31 2.63
C TYR A 261 7.36 1.72 2.38
N ARG A 262 6.51 2.76 2.28
CA ARG A 262 6.91 4.15 2.04
C ARG A 262 7.92 4.28 0.89
N LYS A 263 7.64 3.62 -0.24
CA LYS A 263 8.47 3.63 -1.46
C LYS A 263 8.02 4.67 -2.48
N VAL A 264 6.78 5.11 -2.39
CA VAL A 264 6.19 6.19 -3.19
C VAL A 264 5.61 7.23 -2.23
N PHE A 265 5.86 8.51 -2.51
CA PHE A 265 5.55 9.63 -1.62
C PHE A 265 4.54 10.58 -2.26
N ASP A 266 3.67 11.15 -1.43
CA ASP A 266 2.69 12.17 -1.78
C ASP A 266 3.20 13.60 -1.53
N LYS A 267 4.40 13.72 -0.95
CA LYS A 267 5.07 14.97 -0.63
C LYS A 267 6.58 14.88 -0.86
N THR A 268 7.21 16.02 -1.08
CA THR A 268 8.68 16.15 -1.13
C THR A 268 9.10 17.35 -0.28
N GLU A 269 10.22 17.22 0.43
CA GLU A 269 10.75 18.29 1.27
C GLU A 269 11.61 19.26 0.43
N PRO A 270 11.60 20.58 0.70
CA PRO A 270 12.34 21.56 -0.08
C PRO A 270 13.84 21.27 -0.15
N GLY A 271 14.44 20.87 0.97
CA GLY A 271 15.86 20.49 1.03
C GLY A 271 16.19 19.33 0.10
N LYS A 272 15.25 18.41 -0.13
CA LYS A 272 15.46 17.29 -1.04
C LYS A 272 15.50 17.72 -2.50
N ILE A 273 14.75 18.77 -2.86
CA ILE A 273 14.84 19.39 -4.19
C ILE A 273 16.22 20.03 -4.38
N VAL A 274 16.74 20.75 -3.38
CA VAL A 274 18.08 21.36 -3.45
C VAL A 274 19.16 20.29 -3.61
N GLU A 275 19.13 19.27 -2.75
CA GLU A 275 20.09 18.17 -2.72
C GLU A 275 20.10 17.35 -4.02
N LEU A 276 18.94 16.83 -4.45
CA LEU A 276 18.86 15.91 -5.58
C LEU A 276 19.21 16.59 -6.91
N PHE A 277 18.87 17.87 -7.05
CA PHE A 277 19.19 18.66 -8.24
C PHE A 277 20.51 19.44 -8.10
N LYS A 278 21.28 19.20 -7.03
CA LYS A 278 22.59 19.79 -6.78
C LYS A 278 22.61 21.31 -6.92
N LEU A 279 21.54 21.97 -6.46
CA LEU A 279 21.41 23.42 -6.59
C LEU A 279 22.40 24.12 -5.65
N GLY A 280 23.21 25.01 -6.21
CA GLY A 280 24.30 25.67 -5.49
C GLY A 280 25.61 24.89 -5.47
N GLU A 281 25.65 23.66 -6.02
CA GLU A 281 26.85 22.84 -6.14
C GLU A 281 27.39 22.83 -7.58
N GLY A 282 28.64 22.39 -7.75
CA GLY A 282 29.34 22.31 -9.04
C GLY A 282 30.28 23.49 -9.33
N ASP A 283 31.00 23.42 -10.45
CA ASP A 283 31.91 24.47 -10.93
C ASP A 283 31.67 24.75 -12.43
N PRO A 284 31.00 25.86 -12.81
CA PRO A 284 30.38 26.85 -11.93
C PRO A 284 29.10 26.30 -11.26
N PRO A 285 28.72 26.82 -10.08
CA PRO A 285 27.60 26.30 -9.30
C PRO A 285 26.24 26.48 -10.00
N GLN A 286 25.37 25.46 -9.92
CA GLN A 286 24.04 25.51 -10.51
C GLN A 286 23.11 26.40 -9.69
N MET A 287 22.99 27.66 -10.09
CA MET A 287 22.23 28.67 -9.32
C MET A 287 20.71 28.63 -9.52
N GLY A 288 20.19 27.87 -10.47
CA GLY A 288 18.75 27.76 -10.69
C GLY A 288 18.36 26.64 -11.64
N ILE A 289 17.06 26.33 -11.66
CA ILE A 289 16.48 25.22 -12.41
C ILE A 289 15.04 25.53 -12.79
N THR A 290 14.58 25.04 -13.94
CA THR A 290 13.15 25.14 -14.30
C THR A 290 12.33 24.10 -13.53
N VAL A 291 11.08 24.42 -13.21
CA VAL A 291 10.20 23.46 -12.53
C VAL A 291 9.91 22.25 -13.42
N ALA A 292 9.89 22.43 -14.75
CA ALA A 292 9.77 21.34 -15.71
C ALA A 292 10.91 20.31 -15.57
N GLN A 293 12.15 20.79 -15.39
CA GLN A 293 13.30 19.91 -15.11
C GLN A 293 13.18 19.22 -13.75
N VAL A 294 12.58 19.89 -12.75
CA VAL A 294 12.31 19.27 -11.44
C VAL A 294 11.31 18.12 -11.59
N VAL A 295 10.22 18.34 -12.33
CA VAL A 295 9.23 17.29 -12.65
C VAL A 295 9.92 16.13 -13.38
N GLU A 296 10.61 16.42 -14.48
CA GLU A 296 11.32 15.40 -15.25
C GLU A 296 12.31 14.59 -14.40
N GLY A 297 13.09 15.25 -13.54
CA GLY A 297 14.07 14.56 -12.69
C GLY A 297 13.43 13.58 -11.71
N PHE A 298 12.37 13.98 -11.00
CA PHE A 298 11.67 13.09 -10.05
C PHE A 298 11.06 11.86 -10.72
N PHE A 299 10.53 11.99 -11.93
CA PHE A 299 9.92 10.86 -12.64
C PHE A 299 10.90 10.07 -13.51
N SER A 300 12.10 10.59 -13.81
CA SER A 300 13.07 9.91 -14.70
C SER A 300 14.21 9.22 -13.96
N PHE A 301 14.71 9.80 -12.86
CA PHE A 301 15.89 9.30 -12.18
C PHE A 301 15.54 8.28 -11.10
N LEU A 302 15.97 7.02 -11.27
CA LEU A 302 15.69 5.91 -10.34
C LEU A 302 16.30 6.09 -8.94
N GLY A 303 17.27 6.99 -8.79
CA GLY A 303 17.85 7.34 -7.48
C GLY A 303 17.02 8.36 -6.71
N PHE A 304 16.00 8.98 -7.33
CA PHE A 304 15.17 9.98 -6.68
C PHE A 304 13.98 9.30 -6.00
N PRO A 305 13.41 9.89 -4.93
CA PRO A 305 12.15 9.43 -4.35
C PRO A 305 11.06 9.37 -5.42
N ARG A 306 10.30 8.28 -5.46
CA ARG A 306 9.17 8.12 -6.37
C ARG A 306 8.01 8.95 -5.85
N LEU A 307 7.44 9.81 -6.69
CA LEU A 307 6.34 10.70 -6.29
C LEU A 307 5.03 10.23 -6.92
N MET A 308 3.94 10.23 -6.15
CA MET A 308 2.63 9.78 -6.63
C MET A 308 2.09 10.71 -7.74
N THR A 309 2.25 12.03 -7.56
CA THR A 309 1.79 13.04 -8.54
C THR A 309 2.66 14.30 -8.44
N THR A 310 2.51 15.20 -9.41
CA THR A 310 3.11 16.55 -9.36
C THR A 310 2.65 17.42 -8.19
N ALA A 311 1.54 17.08 -7.51
CA ALA A 311 1.10 17.81 -6.33
C ALA A 311 2.17 17.78 -5.22
N ALA A 312 2.91 16.67 -5.10
CA ALA A 312 4.03 16.56 -4.18
C ALA A 312 5.10 17.63 -4.46
N ILE A 313 5.40 17.89 -5.74
CA ILE A 313 6.39 18.88 -6.19
C ILE A 313 5.88 20.30 -5.92
N ARG A 314 4.61 20.60 -6.24
CA ARG A 314 3.98 21.91 -5.95
C ARG A 314 4.07 22.24 -4.46
N LYS A 315 3.73 21.29 -3.59
CA LYS A 315 3.85 21.39 -2.13
C LYS A 315 5.28 21.69 -1.68
N GLY A 316 6.24 20.91 -2.17
CA GLY A 316 7.66 21.09 -1.84
C GLY A 316 8.19 22.46 -2.29
N ILE A 317 7.78 22.93 -3.46
CA ILE A 317 8.17 24.26 -3.96
C ILE A 317 7.53 25.37 -3.14
N ALA A 318 6.21 25.33 -2.93
CA ALA A 318 5.49 26.34 -2.14
C ALA A 318 6.07 26.48 -0.73
N LYS A 319 6.33 25.34 -0.06
CA LYS A 319 7.01 25.29 1.24
C LYS A 319 8.43 25.86 1.16
N GLY A 320 9.21 25.47 0.15
CA GLY A 320 10.58 25.96 -0.05
C GLY A 320 10.68 27.46 -0.27
N VAL A 321 9.72 28.05 -0.99
CA VAL A 321 9.64 29.50 -1.19
C VAL A 321 9.29 30.23 0.11
N ALA A 322 8.33 29.71 0.87
CA ALA A 322 7.92 30.29 2.15
C ALA A 322 9.05 30.24 3.19
N GLU A 323 9.79 29.14 3.25
CA GLU A 323 10.91 28.93 4.19
C GLU A 323 12.23 29.57 3.71
N GLY A 324 12.30 29.99 2.44
CA GLY A 324 13.47 30.66 1.88
C GLY A 324 14.60 29.72 1.44
N HIS A 325 14.29 28.47 1.09
CA HIS A 325 15.23 27.54 0.47
C HIS A 325 15.64 27.97 -0.94
N PHE A 326 14.70 28.55 -1.70
CA PHE A 326 14.90 29.09 -3.04
C PHE A 326 13.84 30.17 -3.35
N GLY A 327 14.16 31.07 -4.26
CA GLY A 327 13.20 32.00 -4.86
C GLY A 327 12.45 31.36 -6.02
N TYR A 328 11.21 31.79 -6.26
CA TYR A 328 10.37 31.32 -7.36
C TYR A 328 9.95 32.48 -8.26
N MET A 329 9.95 32.25 -9.57
CA MET A 329 9.33 33.14 -10.56
C MET A 329 8.59 32.32 -11.62
N THR A 330 7.66 32.97 -12.32
CA THR A 330 6.97 32.42 -13.48
C THR A 330 7.42 33.16 -14.73
N GLY A 331 7.78 32.43 -15.79
CA GLY A 331 8.19 33.00 -17.07
C GLY A 331 9.48 32.38 -17.63
N PRO A 332 10.04 32.94 -18.71
CA PRO A 332 11.22 32.37 -19.36
C PRO A 332 12.42 32.35 -18.39
N LYS A 333 13.29 31.35 -18.56
CA LYS A 333 14.53 31.22 -17.78
C LYS A 333 15.31 32.55 -17.81
N PRO A 334 15.53 33.20 -16.64
CA PRO A 334 16.26 34.46 -16.60
C PRO A 334 17.74 34.26 -16.93
N GLY A 335 18.35 35.25 -17.58
CA GLY A 335 19.79 35.25 -17.83
C GLY A 335 20.57 35.42 -16.52
N LEU A 336 21.75 34.82 -16.42
CA LEU A 336 22.65 35.01 -15.28
C LEU A 336 23.63 36.15 -15.61
N SER A 337 23.71 37.17 -14.75
CA SER A 337 24.70 38.25 -14.87
C SER A 337 26.11 37.75 -14.55
N ALA A 338 27.13 38.50 -14.97
CA ALA A 338 28.52 38.25 -14.61
C ALA A 338 28.77 38.28 -13.08
N ALA A 339 27.87 38.93 -12.32
CA ALA A 339 27.88 38.97 -10.86
C ALA A 339 27.19 37.76 -10.20
N GLY A 340 26.78 36.74 -10.96
CA GLY A 340 26.13 35.54 -10.44
C GLY A 340 24.68 35.74 -9.98
N LYS A 341 24.05 36.87 -10.35
CA LYS A 341 22.65 37.19 -10.05
C LYS A 341 21.76 37.03 -11.28
N PHE A 342 20.53 36.53 -11.13
CA PHE A 342 19.59 36.41 -12.26
C PHE A 342 19.07 37.77 -12.71
N GLN A 343 18.90 38.00 -14.01
CA GLN A 343 18.38 39.26 -14.55
C GLN A 343 16.85 39.24 -14.52
N VAL A 344 16.26 39.50 -13.35
CA VAL A 344 14.82 39.55 -13.13
C VAL A 344 14.48 40.70 -12.18
N ALA A 345 13.36 41.38 -12.42
CA ALA A 345 12.88 42.41 -11.49
C ALA A 345 12.59 41.78 -10.11
N PRO A 346 13.10 42.33 -8.99
CA PRO A 346 12.88 41.75 -7.66
C PRO A 346 11.39 41.54 -7.32
N SER A 347 10.50 42.40 -7.83
CA SER A 347 9.05 42.31 -7.65
C SER A 347 8.40 41.06 -8.28
N LYS A 348 9.07 40.45 -9.26
CA LYS A 348 8.63 39.21 -9.93
C LYS A 348 9.12 37.94 -9.24
N VAL A 349 10.00 38.05 -8.25
CA VAL A 349 10.53 36.91 -7.50
C VAL A 349 9.77 36.79 -6.18
N ARG A 350 9.28 35.59 -5.88
CA ARG A 350 8.72 35.23 -4.57
C ARG A 350 9.81 34.58 -3.74
N PHE A 351 10.08 35.10 -2.55
CA PHE A 351 11.07 34.58 -1.61
C PHE A 351 10.66 34.92 -0.19
N LYS A 352 10.73 33.94 0.73
CA LYS A 352 10.26 34.08 2.12
C LYS A 352 8.84 34.65 2.24
N THR A 353 8.00 34.29 1.28
CA THR A 353 6.60 34.72 1.18
C THR A 353 5.76 33.48 0.90
N PRO A 354 4.63 33.27 1.59
CA PRO A 354 3.76 32.13 1.30
C PRO A 354 3.22 32.22 -0.13
N VAL A 355 3.27 31.10 -0.84
CA VAL A 355 2.71 30.93 -2.19
C VAL A 355 1.77 29.74 -2.15
N ALA A 356 0.59 29.88 -2.74
CA ALA A 356 -0.36 28.78 -2.81
C ALA A 356 0.10 27.72 -3.83
N GLU A 357 -0.18 26.44 -3.57
CA GLU A 357 0.31 25.31 -4.38
C GLU A 357 -0.17 25.37 -5.85
N ASP A 358 -1.36 25.93 -6.08
CA ASP A 358 -1.96 26.15 -7.40
C ASP A 358 -1.27 27.26 -8.20
N GLN A 359 -0.60 28.20 -7.53
CA GLN A 359 0.18 29.27 -8.16
C GLN A 359 1.55 28.80 -8.68
N ILE A 360 1.99 27.59 -8.34
CA ILE A 360 3.25 27.03 -8.83
C ILE A 360 3.07 26.49 -10.25
N ASP A 361 3.42 27.27 -11.25
CA ASP A 361 3.48 26.79 -12.64
C ASP A 361 4.59 25.74 -12.81
N LEU A 362 4.23 24.55 -13.30
CA LEU A 362 5.15 23.43 -13.52
C LEU A 362 5.87 23.49 -14.87
N GLU A 363 5.31 24.20 -15.86
CA GLU A 363 5.87 24.31 -17.20
C GLU A 363 6.78 25.53 -17.32
N SER A 364 6.33 26.68 -16.79
CA SER A 364 7.03 27.96 -16.91
C SER A 364 7.66 28.47 -15.60
N GLY A 365 7.59 27.69 -14.53
CA GLY A 365 8.21 28.03 -13.25
C GLY A 365 9.74 27.95 -13.29
N PHE A 366 10.40 28.81 -12.52
CA PHE A 366 11.85 28.79 -12.32
C PHE A 366 12.22 28.98 -10.85
N LEU A 367 13.10 28.11 -10.36
CA LEU A 367 13.66 28.15 -9.01
C LEU A 367 15.07 28.75 -9.06
N MET A 368 15.37 29.65 -8.14
CA MET A 368 16.67 30.31 -8.02
C MET A 368 17.20 30.20 -6.60
N MET A 369 18.50 29.94 -6.47
CA MET A 369 19.15 29.90 -5.17
C MET A 369 19.11 31.28 -4.50
N PRO A 370 18.96 31.36 -3.16
CA PRO A 370 18.84 32.65 -2.46
C PRO A 370 19.97 33.63 -2.78
N GLN A 371 21.19 33.12 -2.90
CA GLN A 371 22.38 33.88 -3.26
C GLN A 371 22.37 34.44 -4.69
N ALA A 372 21.55 33.91 -5.60
CA ALA A 372 21.41 34.37 -6.98
C ALA A 372 20.20 35.30 -7.19
N ILE A 373 19.39 35.52 -6.15
CA ILE A 373 18.26 36.45 -6.20
C ILE A 373 18.77 37.90 -6.34
N PRO A 374 18.20 38.70 -7.25
CA PRO A 374 18.51 40.12 -7.37
C PRO A 374 18.17 40.86 -6.09
N GLN A 375 19.17 41.49 -5.50
CA GLN A 375 18.94 42.45 -4.44
C GLN A 375 18.63 43.80 -5.09
N ALA A 376 17.65 44.53 -4.55
CA ALA A 376 17.56 45.95 -4.85
C ALA A 376 18.86 46.58 -4.33
N GLU A 377 19.60 47.29 -5.19
CA GLU A 377 20.73 48.08 -4.73
C GLU A 377 20.22 49.02 -3.62
N PRO A 378 20.84 49.01 -2.42
CA PRO A 378 20.45 49.95 -1.39
C PRO A 378 20.73 51.35 -1.90
N VAL A 379 19.67 52.10 -2.18
CA VAL A 379 19.75 53.56 -2.33
C VAL A 379 20.33 54.07 -1.02
N GLY A 380 21.54 54.60 -1.08
CA GLY A 380 22.31 54.99 0.08
C GLY A 380 21.65 56.07 0.94
N GLY A 381 21.95 56.01 2.23
CA GLY A 381 21.81 57.14 3.17
C GLY A 381 20.59 57.09 4.08
N ILE A 382 20.80 56.76 5.35
CA ILE A 382 20.85 57.70 6.49
C ILE A 382 21.14 56.89 7.77
N GLU A 383 22.15 57.35 8.52
CA GLU A 383 22.60 56.81 9.81
C GLU A 383 21.52 56.87 10.90
N PRO A 384 21.47 55.89 11.84
CA PRO A 384 20.71 56.03 13.07
C PRO A 384 21.53 56.79 14.14
N PRO A 385 20.92 57.70 14.93
CA PRO A 385 21.63 58.36 16.01
C PRO A 385 21.74 57.45 17.25
N VAL A 386 22.91 57.56 17.86
CA VAL A 386 23.37 56.93 19.10
C VAL A 386 22.67 57.54 20.32
N LEU A 387 22.28 56.73 21.31
CA LEU A 387 22.06 57.16 22.70
C LEU A 387 22.67 56.13 23.67
N VAL A 388 23.49 56.62 24.60
CA VAL A 388 24.15 55.90 25.72
C VAL A 388 23.51 56.39 27.06
N PRO A 389 23.80 55.81 28.25
CA PRO A 389 22.78 55.37 29.21
C PRO A 389 22.76 56.17 30.53
N GLY A 390 21.75 55.94 31.38
CA GLY A 390 21.69 56.51 32.73
C GLY A 390 20.85 55.68 33.70
N THR A 391 21.48 55.26 34.79
CA THR A 391 21.04 54.46 35.94
C THR A 391 20.21 55.25 36.97
N GLY A 392 19.37 54.56 37.76
CA GLY A 392 18.74 55.10 38.98
C GLY A 392 17.80 54.12 39.70
N GLU A 393 18.15 53.78 40.95
CA GLU A 393 17.71 52.66 41.80
C GLU A 393 16.49 52.89 42.75
N THR A 394 15.94 51.77 43.26
CA THR A 394 15.44 51.44 44.65
C THR A 394 13.98 51.63 45.16
N LEU A 395 13.24 50.49 45.26
CA LEU A 395 12.64 49.72 46.42
C LEU A 395 11.82 50.39 47.58
N PRO A 396 11.10 49.65 48.49
CA PRO A 396 9.93 48.72 48.45
C PRO A 396 8.90 49.06 49.62
N PRO A 397 8.17 48.18 50.39
CA PRO A 397 7.72 46.76 50.30
C PRO A 397 6.23 46.46 50.73
N ALA A 398 5.77 45.19 50.66
CA ALA A 398 5.03 44.41 51.71
C ALA A 398 4.34 43.12 51.17
N VAL A 399 4.78 41.90 51.51
CA VAL A 399 4.28 40.91 52.52
C VAL A 399 2.99 40.13 52.17
N GLY A 400 3.07 38.79 52.19
CA GLY A 400 1.92 37.87 52.39
C GLY A 400 2.15 36.41 51.92
N MET A 401 2.29 35.48 52.87
CA MET A 401 2.58 34.04 52.71
C MET A 401 1.32 33.12 52.54
N PRO A 402 1.48 31.80 52.28
CA PRO A 402 0.48 30.87 51.72
C PRO A 402 -0.13 29.84 52.69
N GLY A 403 -1.10 29.04 52.21
CA GLY A 403 -1.54 27.75 52.75
C GLY A 403 -2.52 27.08 51.77
N GLY A 404 -2.66 25.76 51.58
CA GLY A 404 -2.11 24.57 52.23
C GLY A 404 -3.18 23.45 52.27
N GLY A 405 -2.91 22.29 51.63
CA GLY A 405 -3.55 20.95 51.80
C GLY A 405 -5.02 20.78 51.36
N THR A 406 -5.62 19.60 51.15
CA THR A 406 -5.27 18.16 51.06
C THR A 406 -6.58 17.41 50.69
N THR A 407 -6.49 16.19 50.14
CA THR A 407 -7.59 15.23 49.78
C THR A 407 -8.34 14.63 50.99
N PRO A 408 -9.48 13.92 50.79
CA PRO A 408 -9.49 12.44 51.00
C PRO A 408 -10.54 11.55 50.24
N ILE A 409 -10.09 10.35 49.81
CA ILE A 409 -10.51 8.92 50.04
C ILE A 409 -11.99 8.41 49.95
N GLY A 410 -12.18 7.30 49.19
CA GLY A 410 -12.93 6.04 49.54
C GLY A 410 -14.25 5.73 48.81
N GLY A 411 -14.65 4.52 48.33
CA GLY A 411 -14.08 3.16 48.23
C GLY A 411 -15.12 2.09 47.77
N GLY A 412 -14.64 0.90 47.31
CA GLY A 412 -15.25 -0.47 47.18
C GLY A 412 -16.47 -0.73 46.24
N GLN A 413 -16.76 -1.90 45.64
CA GLN A 413 -16.22 -3.30 45.55
C GLN A 413 -17.10 -4.07 44.48
N VAL A 414 -16.71 -5.13 43.72
CA VAL A 414 -16.79 -6.62 43.93
C VAL A 414 -16.50 -7.35 42.57
N ILE A 415 -15.88 -8.56 42.56
CA ILE A 415 -15.46 -9.44 41.40
C ILE A 415 -16.24 -10.80 41.40
N PRO A 416 -16.30 -11.67 40.34
CA PRO A 416 -15.30 -12.77 40.09
C PRO A 416 -15.14 -13.21 38.57
N PRO A 417 -14.45 -14.32 38.15
CA PRO A 417 -13.08 -14.40 37.55
C PRO A 417 -12.99 -15.22 36.20
N PRO A 418 -11.88 -15.84 35.67
CA PRO A 418 -10.42 -15.87 36.02
C PRO A 418 -9.39 -15.79 34.83
N ALA A 419 -8.08 -15.67 35.12
CA ALA A 419 -6.97 -16.47 34.55
C ALA A 419 -5.61 -16.07 35.18
N VAL A 420 -4.79 -17.06 35.54
CA VAL A 420 -3.53 -16.90 36.30
C VAL A 420 -2.40 -16.50 35.37
N ALA A 421 -1.76 -15.35 35.61
CA ALA A 421 -0.60 -14.87 34.84
C ALA A 421 0.72 -15.15 35.58
N ASN A 422 1.70 -15.71 34.87
CA ASN A 422 3.07 -15.84 35.35
C ASN A 422 3.66 -14.46 35.62
N LYS A 423 4.15 -14.23 36.86
CA LYS A 423 4.57 -12.90 37.34
C LYS A 423 6.05 -12.58 37.11
N THR A 424 6.83 -13.51 36.56
CA THR A 424 8.27 -13.34 36.34
C THR A 424 8.68 -14.05 35.05
N VAL A 425 9.56 -13.43 34.28
CA VAL A 425 10.06 -13.95 33.00
C VAL A 425 11.59 -13.80 32.98
N ASP A 426 12.30 -14.93 33.10
CA ASP A 426 13.75 -15.00 33.00
C ASP A 426 14.16 -15.59 31.65
N LEU A 427 15.01 -14.89 30.89
CA LEU A 427 15.38 -15.26 29.53
C LEU A 427 16.89 -15.12 29.32
N THR A 428 17.54 -16.21 28.89
CA THR A 428 18.95 -16.23 28.50
C THR A 428 19.06 -16.81 27.11
N PHE A 429 19.74 -16.11 26.20
CA PHE A 429 19.96 -16.56 24.83
C PHE A 429 21.33 -16.12 24.32
N SER A 430 21.88 -16.86 23.35
CA SER A 430 23.10 -16.50 22.63
C SER A 430 22.74 -15.96 21.26
N ALA A 431 23.28 -14.80 20.88
CA ALA A 431 22.96 -14.14 19.63
C ALA A 431 24.18 -13.41 19.05
N ASP A 432 24.26 -13.35 17.72
CA ASP A 432 25.22 -12.52 17.00
C ASP A 432 24.72 -11.07 16.87
N ARG A 433 25.44 -10.20 16.16
CA ARG A 433 25.09 -8.77 16.01
C ARG A 433 23.66 -8.56 15.48
N ASN A 434 23.22 -9.35 14.51
CA ASN A 434 21.90 -9.21 13.90
C ASN A 434 20.80 -9.78 14.82
N GLY A 435 21.13 -10.86 15.55
CA GLY A 435 20.26 -11.43 16.58
C GLY A 435 20.07 -10.49 17.77
N LEU A 436 21.11 -9.79 18.23
CA LEU A 436 21.04 -8.80 19.32
C LEU A 436 20.15 -7.61 18.94
N PHE A 437 20.28 -7.09 17.71
CA PHE A 437 19.43 -5.98 17.24
C PHE A 437 17.94 -6.39 17.20
N THR A 438 17.67 -7.63 16.82
CA THR A 438 16.30 -8.16 16.81
C THR A 438 15.78 -8.41 18.22
N ALA A 439 16.61 -8.94 19.12
CA ALA A 439 16.26 -9.18 20.51
C ALA A 439 15.99 -7.89 21.29
N TRP A 440 16.64 -6.78 20.93
CA TRP A 440 16.40 -5.48 21.55
C TRP A 440 14.95 -5.01 21.39
N ASN A 441 14.35 -5.22 20.23
CA ASN A 441 12.93 -4.91 20.01
C ASN A 441 12.01 -5.77 20.88
N ALA A 442 12.38 -7.02 21.14
CA ALA A 442 11.62 -7.92 22.01
C ALA A 442 11.77 -7.54 23.50
N ILE A 443 12.96 -7.16 23.94
CA ILE A 443 13.24 -6.68 25.31
C ILE A 443 12.55 -5.32 25.55
N ALA A 444 12.53 -4.43 24.56
CA ALA A 444 11.82 -3.15 24.64
C ALA A 444 10.31 -3.36 24.86
N ASN A 445 9.70 -4.29 24.12
CA ASN A 445 8.30 -4.67 24.35
C ASN A 445 8.08 -5.27 25.75
N LEU A 446 9.05 -6.02 26.29
CA LEU A 446 8.98 -6.54 27.65
C LEU A 446 9.07 -5.43 28.69
N ALA A 447 9.88 -4.40 28.45
CA ALA A 447 9.98 -3.21 29.31
C ALA A 447 8.68 -2.38 29.31
N ASP A 448 8.03 -2.21 28.17
CA ASP A 448 6.71 -1.57 28.09
C ASP A 448 5.65 -2.32 28.92
N MET A 449 5.79 -3.65 29.04
CA MET A 449 4.86 -4.51 29.79
C MET A 449 5.19 -4.61 31.28
N ALA A 450 6.47 -4.59 31.66
CA ALA A 450 6.94 -4.81 33.04
C ALA A 450 7.32 -3.52 33.78
N GLY A 451 7.41 -2.39 33.07
CA GLY A 451 7.82 -1.08 33.58
C GLY A 451 9.34 -0.90 33.65
N GLU A 452 10.05 -1.90 34.17
CA GLU A 452 11.52 -1.89 34.25
C GLU A 452 12.07 -3.28 33.94
N VAL A 453 13.15 -3.35 33.16
CA VAL A 453 13.82 -4.60 32.80
C VAL A 453 15.32 -4.43 33.01
N THR A 454 15.92 -5.35 33.77
CA THR A 454 17.37 -5.42 33.97
C THR A 454 18.00 -6.30 32.91
N VAL A 455 19.00 -5.79 32.18
CA VAL A 455 19.70 -6.53 31.11
C VAL A 455 21.14 -6.82 31.55
N SER A 456 21.50 -8.11 31.61
CA SER A 456 22.86 -8.56 31.90
C SER A 456 23.51 -9.12 30.63
N ILE A 457 24.61 -8.52 30.19
CA ILE A 457 25.33 -8.92 28.97
C ILE A 457 26.66 -9.56 29.37
N HIS A 458 26.91 -10.78 28.89
CA HIS A 458 28.17 -11.50 29.09
C HIS A 458 28.84 -11.77 27.74
N ALA A 459 30.13 -11.46 27.63
CA ALA A 459 30.91 -11.71 26.42
C ALA A 459 32.30 -12.27 26.79
N GLU A 460 32.67 -13.39 26.18
CA GLU A 460 33.98 -14.02 26.34
C GLU A 460 34.76 -13.98 25.02
N SER A 461 36.06 -13.70 25.12
CA SER A 461 36.99 -13.68 23.98
C SER A 461 38.27 -14.43 24.36
N GLU A 462 38.61 -15.45 23.59
CA GLU A 462 39.86 -16.22 23.78
C GLU A 462 41.13 -15.39 23.53
N LYS A 463 41.02 -14.28 22.78
CA LYS A 463 42.15 -13.39 22.44
C LYS A 463 42.20 -12.14 23.32
N GLY A 464 41.31 -12.00 24.29
CA GLY A 464 41.11 -10.79 25.09
C GLY A 464 40.35 -9.69 24.34
N PHE A 465 40.08 -8.59 25.03
CA PHE A 465 39.45 -7.39 24.46
C PHE A 465 40.47 -6.24 24.43
N ASP A 466 40.44 -5.44 23.35
CA ASP A 466 41.22 -4.21 23.26
C ASP A 466 40.55 -3.13 24.13
N GLU A 467 41.26 -2.71 25.18
CA GLU A 467 40.75 -1.84 26.24
C GLU A 467 40.30 -0.47 25.70
N THR A 468 41.01 0.08 24.69
CA THR A 468 40.66 1.40 24.13
C THR A 468 39.41 1.32 23.26
N LYS A 469 39.24 0.23 22.49
CA LYS A 469 38.04 0.02 21.67
C LYS A 469 36.82 -0.33 22.50
N LEU A 470 37.00 -1.08 23.59
CA LEU A 470 35.92 -1.41 24.50
C LEU A 470 35.43 -0.16 25.23
N GLN A 471 36.35 0.72 25.64
CA GLN A 471 36.01 1.99 26.27
C GLN A 471 35.19 2.89 25.33
N ASN A 472 35.69 3.18 24.13
CA ASN A 472 35.05 4.14 23.22
C ASN A 472 33.83 3.56 22.49
N GLY A 473 33.82 2.26 22.25
CA GLY A 473 32.78 1.60 21.46
C GLY A 473 31.63 1.01 22.28
N VAL A 474 31.83 0.79 23.59
CA VAL A 474 30.85 0.12 24.44
C VAL A 474 30.57 0.91 25.71
N TYR A 475 31.58 1.22 26.54
CA TYR A 475 31.32 1.87 27.82
C TYR A 475 30.92 3.34 27.70
N GLU A 476 31.59 4.11 26.84
CA GLU A 476 31.30 5.54 26.65
C GLU A 476 29.88 5.79 26.09
N PRO A 477 29.41 5.09 25.04
CA PRO A 477 28.03 5.22 24.57
C PRO A 477 26.98 4.79 25.61
N LEU A 478 27.28 3.79 26.45
CA LEU A 478 26.35 3.35 27.50
C LEU A 478 26.26 4.36 28.66
N ARG A 479 27.36 5.04 28.99
CA ARG A 479 27.37 6.16 29.94
C ARG A 479 26.68 7.40 29.39
N GLU A 480 26.90 7.74 28.12
CA GLU A 480 26.20 8.86 27.47
C GLU A 480 24.68 8.64 27.41
N ALA A 481 24.24 7.39 27.42
CA ALA A 481 22.83 7.01 27.48
C ALA A 481 22.29 6.86 28.92
N ASP A 482 23.08 7.19 29.95
CA ASP A 482 22.75 7.02 31.38
C ASP A 482 22.35 5.59 31.77
N LEU A 483 22.84 4.57 31.04
CA LEU A 483 22.50 3.16 31.27
C LEU A 483 23.43 2.46 32.25
N ILE A 484 24.62 3.02 32.48
CA ILE A 484 25.62 2.58 33.46
C ILE A 484 26.33 3.80 34.05
N GLU A 485 26.92 3.67 35.26
CA GLU A 485 27.70 4.73 35.91
C GLU A 485 29.12 4.92 35.37
#